data_AF-A0A2R6G3E1-F1
#
_entry.id   AF-A0A2R6G3E1-F1
#
_cell.length_a   1.000
_cell.length_b   1.000
_cell.length_c   1.000
_cell.angle_alpha   90.00
_cell.angle_beta   90.00
_cell.angle_gamma   90.00
#
_symmetry.space_group_name_H-M   'P 1'
#
loop_
_entity.id
_entity.type
_entity.pdbx_description
1 polymer ?
#
loop_
_entity_poly.entity_id
_entity_poly.type
_entity_poly.pdbx_seq_one_letter_code
_entity_poly.pdbx_strand_id
1 'polypeptide(L)' 'LEAAEQVEQKRAQLIEEYRDAFANPYIAAKRGYLDDVVEPPETRARLVEDLDSLEGKRVDHPDRKHGNIPL' A
#
# COMPACT_ATOMS: atom_id res chain seq x y z
N LEU A 1 -39.75 -9.39 2.85
CA LEU A 1 -38.91 -9.25 1.63
C LEU A 1 -38.26 -7.88 1.60
N GLU A 2 -39.02 -6.79 1.73
CA GLU A 2 -38.51 -5.41 1.77
C GLU A 2 -37.42 -5.16 2.85
N ALA A 3 -37.56 -5.71 4.05
CA ALA A 3 -36.55 -5.58 5.11
C ALA A 3 -35.21 -6.25 4.75
N ALA A 4 -35.22 -7.32 3.93
CA ALA A 4 -34.00 -7.97 3.46
C ALA A 4 -33.33 -7.14 2.35
N GLU A 5 -34.11 -6.54 1.45
CA GLU A 5 -33.60 -5.61 0.44
C GLU A 5 -32.97 -4.36 1.05
N GLN A 6 -33.55 -3.79 2.11
CA GLN A 6 -32.98 -2.66 2.84
C GLN A 6 -31.63 -3.00 3.52
N VAL A 7 -31.49 -4.23 4.04
CA VAL A 7 -30.24 -4.71 4.63
C VAL A 7 -29.14 -4.86 3.57
N GLU A 8 -29.45 -5.44 2.41
CA GLU A 8 -28.47 -5.58 1.33
C GLU A 8 -28.08 -4.23 0.71
N GLN A 9 -29.04 -3.32 0.54
CA GLN A 9 -28.75 -1.93 0.12
C GLN A 9 -27.84 -1.23 1.14
N LYS A 10 -28.10 -1.37 2.44
CA LYS A 10 -27.26 -0.75 3.47
C LYS A 10 -25.87 -1.37 3.51
N ARG A 11 -25.75 -2.68 3.31
CA ARG A 11 -24.45 -3.35 3.18
C ARG A 11 -23.67 -2.81 1.98
N ALA A 12 -24.30 -2.69 0.82
CA ALA A 12 -23.64 -2.17 -0.38
C ALA A 12 -23.11 -0.74 -0.15
N GLN A 13 -23.92 0.14 0.46
CA GLN A 13 -23.50 1.49 0.83
C GLN A 13 -22.28 1.49 1.76
N LEU A 14 -22.28 0.66 2.80
CA LEU A 14 -21.16 0.59 3.75
C LEU A 14 -19.88 0.04 3.10
N ILE A 15 -19.99 -0.87 2.14
CA ILE A 15 -18.84 -1.39 1.39
C ILE A 15 -18.22 -0.28 0.53
N GLU A 16 -19.05 0.50 -0.15
CA GLU A 16 -18.59 1.61 -0.99
C GLU A 16 -17.94 2.71 -0.14
N GLU A 17 -18.60 3.09 0.96
CA GLU A 17 -18.07 4.05 1.93
C GLU A 17 -16.73 3.58 2.51
N TYR A 18 -16.58 2.29 2.81
CA TYR A 18 -15.32 1.73 3.28
C TYR A 18 -14.23 1.76 2.19
N ARG A 19 -14.58 1.49 0.93
CA ARG A 19 -13.61 1.55 -0.18
C ARG A 19 -13.08 2.96 -0.38
N ASP A 20 -13.96 3.94 -0.32
CA ASP A 20 -13.60 5.35 -0.48
C ASP A 20 -12.85 5.89 0.75
N ALA A 21 -13.19 5.41 1.94
CA ALA A 21 -12.58 5.89 3.18
C ALA A 21 -11.29 5.15 3.56
N PHE A 22 -10.99 3.98 3.00
CA PHE A 22 -9.84 3.16 3.41
C PHE A 22 -9.15 2.40 2.29
N ALA A 23 -9.89 1.85 1.32
CA ALA A 23 -9.33 0.94 0.30
C ALA A 23 -8.89 1.67 -0.99
N ASN A 24 -8.37 2.88 -0.86
CA ASN A 24 -7.75 3.63 -1.94
C ASN A 24 -6.27 3.93 -1.64
N PRO A 25 -5.42 4.03 -2.67
CA PRO A 25 -3.97 4.21 -2.49
C PRO A 25 -3.60 5.59 -1.93
N TYR A 26 -4.46 6.59 -2.12
CA TYR A 26 -4.19 7.98 -1.72
C TYR A 26 -4.13 8.16 -0.21
N ILE A 27 -4.87 7.36 0.56
CA ILE A 27 -4.79 7.39 2.02
C ILE A 27 -3.44 6.87 2.51
N ALA A 28 -2.91 5.82 1.89
CA ALA A 28 -1.59 5.29 2.21
C ALA A 28 -0.48 6.27 1.82
N ALA A 29 -0.60 6.92 0.66
CA ALA A 29 0.30 7.99 0.23
C ALA A 29 0.27 9.19 1.18
N LYS A 30 -0.91 9.66 1.59
CA LYS A 30 -1.05 10.77 2.56
C LYS A 30 -0.39 10.47 3.92
N ARG A 31 -0.34 9.20 4.32
CA ARG A 31 0.32 8.75 5.57
C ARG A 31 1.83 8.54 5.41
N GLY A 32 2.37 8.66 4.19
CA GLY A 32 3.78 8.40 3.89
C GLY A 32 4.17 6.93 3.93
N TYR A 33 3.20 6.01 3.80
CA TYR A 33 3.49 4.58 3.64
C TYR A 33 3.87 4.23 2.20
N LEU A 34 3.33 4.99 1.25
CA LEU A 34 3.71 4.97 -0.15
C LEU A 34 4.34 6.32 -0.49
N ASP A 35 5.43 6.28 -1.24
CA ASP A 35 6.09 7.50 -1.71
C ASP A 35 5.26 8.20 -2.80
N ASP A 36 4.58 7.44 -3.67
CA ASP A 36 3.83 7.99 -4.80
C ASP A 36 2.74 7.02 -5.32
N VAL A 37 1.77 7.56 -6.07
CA VAL A 37 0.77 6.81 -6.84
C VAL A 37 0.96 7.14 -8.32
N VAL A 38 1.57 6.23 -9.06
CA VAL A 38 1.98 6.43 -10.46
C VAL A 38 1.03 5.76 -11.46
N GLU A 39 1.06 6.21 -12.71
CA GLU A 39 0.34 5.53 -13.79
C GLU A 39 1.00 4.19 -14.14
N PRO A 40 0.24 3.13 -14.45
CA PRO A 40 0.81 1.79 -14.69
C PRO A 40 1.97 1.74 -15.71
N PRO A 41 1.96 2.50 -16.83
CA PRO A 41 3.07 2.53 -17.78
C PRO A 41 4.37 3.15 -17.24
N GLU A 42 4.29 4.02 -16.22
CA GLU A 42 5.44 4.73 -15.65
C GLU A 42 6.29 3.84 -14.73
N THR A 43 5.71 2.72 -14.28
CA THR A 43 6.33 1.77 -13.33
C THR A 43 7.78 1.44 -13.67
N ARG A 44 8.09 1.15 -14.95
CA ARG A 44 9.46 0.78 -15.34
C ARG A 44 10.44 1.95 -15.20
N ALA A 45 10.04 3.14 -15.65
CA ALA A 45 10.89 4.32 -15.58
C ALA A 45 11.17 4.68 -14.11
N ARG A 46 10.12 4.69 -13.27
CA ARG A 46 10.24 4.97 -11.85
C ARG A 46 11.16 3.98 -11.13
N LEU A 47 11.02 2.68 -11.40
CA LEU A 47 11.91 1.66 -10.82
C LEU A 47 13.37 1.85 -11.21
N VAL A 48 13.67 2.27 -12.44
CA VAL A 48 15.06 2.54 -12.87
C VAL A 48 15.62 3.73 -12.09
N GLU A 49 14.88 4.83 -12.00
CA GLU A 49 15.29 6.03 -11.24
C GLU A 49 15.52 5.73 -9.75
N ASP A 50 14.62 4.95 -9.14
CA ASP A 50 14.74 4.55 -7.75
C ASP A 50 15.98 3.67 -7.52
N LEU A 51 16.25 2.71 -8.42
CA LEU A 51 17.43 1.84 -8.33
C LEU A 51 18.74 2.61 -8.53
N ASP A 52 18.79 3.51 -9.50
CA ASP A 52 19.95 4.36 -9.76
C ASP A 52 20.25 5.25 -8.53
N SER A 53 19.20 5.80 -7.90
CA SER A 53 19.34 6.59 -6.66
C SER A 53 19.84 5.76 -5.47
N LEU A 54 19.51 4.46 -5.45
CA LEU A 54 19.86 3.53 -4.37
C LEU A 54 21.21 2.81 -4.59
N GLU A 55 21.88 3.01 -5.73
CA GLU A 55 23.12 2.30 -6.10
C GLU A 55 24.21 2.39 -5.02
N GLY A 56 24.34 3.55 -4.37
CA GLY A 56 25.32 3.79 -3.32
C GLY A 56 24.87 3.48 -1.89
N LYS A 57 23.65 2.98 -1.67
CA LYS A 57 23.07 2.85 -0.33
C LYS A 57 23.81 1.80 0.50
N ARG A 58 24.36 2.23 1.64
CA ARG A 58 24.94 1.35 2.67
C ARG A 58 24.13 1.45 3.95
N VAL A 59 23.89 0.29 4.59
CA VAL A 59 23.14 0.20 5.85
C VAL A 59 23.98 -0.61 6.83
N ASP A 60 24.23 -0.03 8.00
CA ASP A 60 24.91 -0.72 9.08
C ASP A 60 23.94 -1.62 9.84
N HIS A 61 24.42 -2.78 10.27
CA HIS A 61 23.66 -3.75 11.03
C HIS A 61 24.35 -4.03 12.38
N PRO A 62 23.60 -4.45 13.42
CA PRO A 62 24.20 -4.81 14.69
C PRO A 62 25.22 -5.96 14.56
N ASP A 63 26.32 -5.89 15.29
CA ASP A 63 27.35 -6.92 15.34
C ASP A 63 26.81 -8.22 15.95
N ARG A 64 26.61 -9.24 15.13
CA ARG A 64 26.16 -10.59 15.54
C ARG A 64 26.60 -11.64 14.53
N LYS A 65 26.72 -12.89 14.98
CA LYS A 65 27.08 -14.03 14.11
C LYS A 65 26.03 -14.31 13.03
N HIS A 66 24.75 -14.28 13.40
CA HIS A 66 23.60 -14.44 12.53
C HIS A 66 22.32 -13.97 13.25
N GLY A 67 21.20 -13.89 12.52
CA GLY A 67 19.87 -13.68 13.09
C GLY A 67 19.28 -14.96 13.72
N ASN A 68 18.08 -14.83 14.27
CA ASN A 68 17.25 -15.95 14.72
C ASN A 68 15.84 -15.78 14.11
N ILE A 69 15.70 -16.14 12.84
CA ILE A 69 14.43 -16.05 12.11
C ILE A 69 13.56 -17.24 12.57
N PRO A 70 12.26 -17.03 12.88
CA PRO A 70 11.34 -18.13 13.20
C PRO A 70 11.32 -19.19 12.09
N LEU A 71 11.37 -20.47 12.48
CA LEU A 71 11.28 -21.63 11.59
C LEU A 71 9.87 -22.22 11.58
#